data_AF-M0MR94-F1
#
_entry.id   AF-M0MR94-F1
#
_cell.length_a   1.000
_cell.length_b   1.000
_cell.length_c   1.000
_cell.angle_alpha   90.00
_cell.angle_beta   90.00
_cell.angle_gamma   90.00
#
_symmetry.space_group_name_H-M   'P 1'
#
loop_
_entity.id
_entity.type
_entity.pdbx_description
1 polymer ?
#
loop_
_entity_poly.entity_id
_entity_poly.type
_entity_poly.pdbx_seq_one_letter_code
_entity_poly.pdbx_strand_id
1 'polypeptide(L)'
;MTPRRTTVVIATAYRSLDRLFRRWFLAADPLKRVCAWLTVAVCVVAVVLGAPPTYSLDSLYTDHLHHAYAAWALLNIGPEVFTTPIDQWDFGALRPFVNWAALPYLYPFGSLLLFLPFGVVNNLGLLPASVVNLAMVITFGLGGVGATWLLARTLRESYRPVLVGGVLLVAAPLYVFWGLNGFFDSVAAAVALYGILAYRQGRDGVAMLALVSALSLHYRLWYLGPLAVVVTVRYVQARNWAVDWRLGLVGVLGGASVASFVLSIPGFTRLSETPQFNASPIAVTAGITPLVAATLVCGALVLMVVYRYESNPVTLATVTLAIVSMFVLTQWSPWYPILLTPVFGLVNHRRSHVTLVAGFYGVTLLLGFVAANHSLLRFL
;
A
#
# COMPACT_ATOMS: atom_id res chain seq x y z
N MET A 1 19.20 26.19 -45.05
CA MET A 1 18.96 25.66 -43.68
C MET A 1 17.46 25.43 -43.53
N THR A 2 17.01 24.17 -43.57
CA THR A 2 15.58 23.80 -43.56
C THR A 2 15.17 23.24 -42.19
N PRO A 3 14.17 23.84 -41.50
CA PRO A 3 13.65 23.31 -40.24
C PRO A 3 12.61 22.23 -40.57
N ARG A 4 12.95 20.94 -40.38
CA ARG A 4 12.05 19.83 -40.77
C ARG A 4 11.94 18.68 -39.77
N ARG A 5 12.22 18.87 -38.47
CA ARG A 5 12.18 17.76 -37.50
C ARG A 5 11.23 17.90 -36.30
N THR A 6 10.60 19.06 -36.06
CA THR A 6 9.77 19.25 -34.85
C THR A 6 8.30 18.82 -35.03
N THR A 7 7.76 18.87 -36.24
CA THR A 7 6.32 18.61 -36.50
C THR A 7 5.93 17.14 -36.41
N VAL A 8 6.86 16.22 -36.65
CA VAL A 8 6.57 14.77 -36.69
C VAL A 8 6.41 14.17 -35.29
N VAL A 9 7.12 14.70 -34.28
CA VAL A 9 7.10 14.19 -32.89
C VAL A 9 5.80 14.55 -32.16
N ILE A 10 5.22 15.72 -32.45
CA ILE A 10 3.97 16.17 -31.83
C ILE A 10 2.77 15.34 -32.35
N ALA A 11 2.76 15.02 -33.65
CA ALA A 11 1.68 14.26 -34.27
C ALA A 11 1.63 12.79 -33.79
N THR A 12 2.78 12.17 -33.50
CA THR A 12 2.83 10.80 -32.95
C THR A 12 2.39 10.75 -31.49
N ALA A 13 2.81 11.71 -30.66
CA ALA A 13 2.36 11.81 -29.26
C ALA A 13 0.84 12.02 -29.16
N TYR A 14 0.27 12.88 -30.03
CA TYR A 14 -1.17 13.13 -30.06
C TYR A 14 -1.96 11.88 -30.47
N ARG A 15 -1.51 11.13 -31.49
CA ARG A 15 -2.14 9.86 -31.91
C ARG A 15 -2.03 8.75 -30.86
N SER A 16 -0.99 8.76 -30.01
CA SER A 16 -0.90 7.81 -28.89
C SER A 16 -1.84 8.19 -27.75
N LEU A 17 -2.00 9.49 -27.46
CA LEU A 17 -2.91 9.98 -26.43
C LEU A 17 -4.38 9.76 -26.81
N ASP A 18 -4.78 10.04 -28.06
CA ASP A 18 -6.15 9.77 -28.54
C ASP A 18 -6.50 8.27 -28.46
N ARG A 19 -5.56 7.38 -28.85
CA ARG A 19 -5.76 5.93 -28.70
C ARG A 19 -5.89 5.50 -27.24
N LEU A 20 -5.09 6.06 -26.33
CA LEU A 20 -5.20 5.81 -24.89
C LEU A 20 -6.54 6.30 -24.35
N PHE A 21 -6.93 7.53 -24.69
CA PHE A 21 -8.18 8.15 -24.29
C PHE A 21 -9.37 7.28 -24.72
N ARG A 22 -9.45 6.92 -26.00
CA ARG A 22 -10.51 6.03 -26.52
C ARG A 22 -10.51 4.66 -25.84
N ARG A 23 -9.33 4.08 -25.57
CA ARG A 23 -9.21 2.76 -24.91
C ARG A 23 -9.66 2.75 -23.45
N TRP A 24 -9.61 3.88 -22.75
CA TRP A 24 -9.94 3.97 -21.33
C TRP A 24 -11.30 4.62 -21.08
N PHE A 25 -11.58 5.78 -21.70
CA PHE A 25 -12.83 6.53 -21.51
C PHE A 25 -13.98 6.01 -22.38
N LEU A 26 -13.69 5.52 -23.58
CA LEU A 26 -14.67 4.89 -24.46
C LEU A 26 -14.58 3.36 -24.43
N ALA A 27 -13.93 2.81 -23.42
CA ALA A 27 -13.82 1.37 -23.24
C ALA A 27 -15.22 0.75 -23.12
N ALA A 28 -15.48 -0.35 -23.82
CA ALA A 28 -16.67 -1.16 -23.58
C ALA A 28 -16.74 -1.64 -22.11
N ASP A 29 -15.57 -1.90 -21.50
CA ASP A 29 -15.45 -2.33 -20.11
C ASP A 29 -15.83 -1.18 -19.14
N PRO A 30 -16.94 -1.32 -18.39
CA PRO A 30 -17.39 -0.30 -17.44
C PRO A 30 -16.37 -0.03 -16.32
N LEU A 31 -15.51 -1.00 -15.96
CA LEU A 31 -14.50 -0.79 -14.93
C LEU A 31 -13.43 0.21 -15.36
N LYS A 32 -12.95 0.09 -16.61
CA LYS A 32 -11.96 1.02 -17.15
C LYS A 32 -12.50 2.44 -17.21
N ARG A 33 -13.78 2.59 -17.56
CA ARG A 33 -14.46 3.89 -17.57
C ARG A 33 -14.56 4.48 -16.17
N VAL A 34 -14.99 3.70 -15.17
CA VAL A 34 -15.04 4.15 -13.77
C VAL A 34 -13.65 4.58 -13.29
N CYS A 35 -12.60 3.79 -13.54
CA CYS A 35 -11.24 4.15 -13.16
C CYS A 35 -10.73 5.40 -13.89
N ALA A 36 -11.07 5.59 -15.15
CA ALA A 36 -10.70 6.80 -15.90
C ALA A 36 -11.35 8.05 -15.30
N TRP A 37 -12.63 7.98 -14.92
CA TRP A 37 -13.31 9.07 -14.21
C TRP A 37 -12.76 9.30 -12.81
N LEU A 38 -12.42 8.24 -12.08
CA LEU A 38 -11.74 8.35 -10.79
C LEU A 38 -10.37 9.01 -10.92
N THR A 39 -9.60 8.71 -11.97
CA THR A 39 -8.34 9.40 -12.26
C THR A 39 -8.55 10.89 -12.47
N VAL A 40 -9.57 11.28 -13.24
CA VAL A 40 -9.91 12.70 -13.43
C VAL A 40 -10.29 13.34 -12.10
N ALA A 41 -11.15 12.67 -11.31
CA ALA A 41 -11.58 13.14 -10.01
C ALA A 41 -10.40 13.33 -9.05
N VAL A 42 -9.47 12.38 -8.99
CA VAL A 42 -8.23 12.47 -8.19
C VAL A 42 -7.42 13.72 -8.58
N CYS A 43 -7.18 13.91 -9.88
CA CYS A 43 -6.43 15.08 -10.35
C CYS A 43 -7.13 16.40 -9.99
N VAL A 44 -8.45 16.47 -10.21
CA VAL A 44 -9.25 17.68 -9.88
C VAL A 44 -9.26 17.94 -8.38
N VAL A 45 -9.54 16.92 -7.56
CA VAL A 45 -9.60 17.04 -6.10
C VAL A 45 -8.24 17.45 -5.53
N ALA A 46 -7.13 16.83 -5.96
CA ALA A 46 -5.80 17.19 -5.48
C ALA A 46 -5.44 18.65 -5.80
N VAL A 47 -5.82 19.14 -6.98
CA VAL A 47 -5.53 20.52 -7.42
C VAL A 47 -6.44 21.54 -6.76
N VAL A 48 -7.74 21.24 -6.63
CA VAL A 48 -8.76 22.21 -6.19
C VAL A 48 -8.94 22.20 -4.67
N LEU A 49 -8.87 21.01 -4.05
CA LEU A 49 -9.21 20.81 -2.64
C LEU A 49 -8.00 20.46 -1.76
N GLY A 50 -6.85 20.10 -2.33
CA GLY A 50 -5.63 19.83 -1.57
C GLY A 50 -5.15 21.11 -0.86
N ALA A 51 -4.95 21.04 0.46
CA ALA A 51 -4.60 22.20 1.27
C ALA A 51 -3.09 22.52 1.13
N PRO A 52 -2.69 23.68 0.57
CA PRO A 52 -1.28 24.08 0.56
C PRO A 52 -0.79 24.36 2.00
N PRO A 53 0.48 24.09 2.34
CA PRO A 53 1.56 23.65 1.46
C PRO A 53 1.74 22.12 1.36
N THR A 54 1.00 21.34 2.15
CA THR A 54 1.16 19.88 2.23
C THR A 54 0.44 19.14 1.09
N TYR A 55 -0.57 19.78 0.50
CA TYR A 55 -1.52 19.25 -0.48
C TYR A 55 -2.27 18.01 0.00
N SER A 56 -2.29 17.75 1.31
CA SER A 56 -3.15 16.74 1.92
C SER A 56 -4.58 17.27 2.04
N LEU A 57 -5.57 16.38 2.03
CA LEU A 57 -6.96 16.76 2.29
C LEU A 57 -7.19 17.12 3.77
N ASP A 58 -6.35 16.58 4.65
CA ASP A 58 -6.29 16.89 6.07
C ASP A 58 -4.83 17.17 6.46
N SER A 59 -4.57 18.36 7.02
CA SER A 59 -3.23 18.84 7.38
C SER A 59 -2.55 18.01 8.46
N LEU A 60 -3.29 17.16 9.19
CA LEU A 60 -2.72 16.22 10.15
C LEU A 60 -1.95 15.09 9.47
N TYR A 61 -2.31 14.74 8.23
CA TYR A 61 -1.68 13.64 7.50
C TYR A 61 -0.59 14.15 6.57
N THR A 62 0.65 13.92 6.98
CA THR A 62 1.86 14.44 6.32
C THR A 62 2.94 13.37 6.12
N ASP A 63 2.55 12.09 6.14
CA ASP A 63 3.49 10.96 6.10
C ASP A 63 4.34 10.97 4.81
N HIS A 64 3.79 11.46 3.69
CA HIS A 64 4.55 11.65 2.45
C HIS A 64 5.76 12.58 2.61
N LEU A 65 5.66 13.61 3.46
CA LEU A 65 6.77 14.53 3.74
C LEU A 65 7.86 13.84 4.56
N HIS A 66 7.44 13.03 5.55
CA HIS A 66 8.32 12.20 6.35
C HIS A 66 9.12 11.23 5.48
N HIS A 67 8.45 10.47 4.62
CA HIS A 67 9.13 9.50 3.76
C HIS A 67 10.05 10.17 2.73
N ALA A 68 9.67 11.33 2.18
CA ALA A 68 10.54 12.09 1.28
C ALA A 68 11.80 12.61 1.99
N TYR A 69 11.66 13.08 3.24
CA TYR A 69 12.80 13.50 4.06
C TYR A 69 13.69 12.32 4.44
N ALA A 70 13.12 11.19 4.88
CA ALA A 70 13.87 9.98 5.20
C ALA A 70 14.59 9.38 3.97
N ALA A 71 14.00 9.47 2.78
CA ALA A 71 14.65 9.03 1.55
C ALA A 71 15.85 9.92 1.18
N TRP A 72 15.79 11.22 1.49
CA TRP A 72 16.95 12.10 1.39
C TRP A 72 18.00 11.79 2.47
N ALA A 73 17.58 11.49 3.70
CA ALA A 73 18.47 11.06 4.77
C ALA A 73 19.25 9.79 4.39
N LEU A 74 18.59 8.82 3.75
CA LEU A 74 19.22 7.58 3.26
C LEU A 74 20.44 7.86 2.36
N LEU A 75 20.40 8.91 1.55
CA LEU A 75 21.54 9.28 0.68
C LEU A 75 22.70 9.92 1.44
N ASN A 76 22.45 10.49 2.62
CA ASN A 76 23.44 11.26 3.38
C ASN A 76 24.04 10.45 4.52
N ILE A 77 23.23 9.71 5.27
CA ILE A 77 23.63 8.92 6.44
C ILE A 77 23.46 7.41 6.24
N GLY A 78 23.03 6.97 5.05
CA GLY A 78 22.96 5.55 4.72
C GLY A 78 21.96 4.77 5.60
N PRO A 79 22.26 3.50 5.95
CA PRO A 79 21.39 2.65 6.76
C PRO A 79 21.12 3.15 8.19
N GLU A 80 21.85 4.16 8.67
CA GLU A 80 21.64 4.74 10.00
C GLU A 80 20.23 5.32 10.18
N VAL A 81 19.53 5.63 9.08
CA VAL A 81 18.10 6.02 9.12
C VAL A 81 17.21 5.02 9.86
N PHE A 82 17.58 3.74 9.89
CA PHE A 82 16.79 2.68 10.55
C PHE A 82 17.12 2.49 12.03
N THR A 83 18.25 3.02 12.50
CA THR A 83 18.74 2.83 13.88
C THR A 83 18.74 4.11 14.70
N THR A 84 18.94 5.26 14.04
CA THR A 84 19.14 6.55 14.68
C THR A 84 17.84 7.35 14.68
N PRO A 85 17.39 7.87 15.84
CA PRO A 85 16.25 8.78 15.92
C PRO A 85 16.36 9.95 14.96
N ILE A 86 15.22 10.38 14.39
CA ILE A 86 15.17 11.41 13.35
C ILE A 86 15.71 12.76 13.84
N ASP A 87 15.52 13.10 15.12
CA ASP A 87 16.06 14.32 15.72
C ASP A 87 17.58 14.31 15.92
N GLN A 88 18.23 13.15 15.76
CA GLN A 88 19.67 12.96 15.84
C GLN A 88 20.32 12.85 14.45
N TRP A 89 19.56 13.01 13.37
CA TRP A 89 20.12 13.01 12.03
C TRP A 89 20.91 14.30 11.77
N ASP A 90 22.21 14.16 11.58
CA ASP A 90 23.12 15.29 11.31
C ASP A 90 23.52 15.34 9.84
N PHE A 91 22.75 16.07 9.03
CA PHE A 91 23.07 16.35 7.63
C PHE A 91 22.33 17.61 7.12
N GLY A 92 22.79 18.14 5.98
CA GLY A 92 22.16 19.30 5.34
C GLY A 92 20.88 18.94 4.56
N ALA A 93 19.76 19.56 4.92
CA ALA A 93 18.49 19.45 4.19
C ALA A 93 17.91 20.83 3.92
N LEU A 94 17.57 21.13 2.67
CA LEU A 94 16.88 22.39 2.33
C LEU A 94 15.48 22.43 2.95
N ARG A 95 14.82 21.28 3.07
CA ARG A 95 13.42 21.16 3.52
C ARG A 95 13.31 20.01 4.53
N PRO A 96 13.85 20.18 5.75
CA PRO A 96 13.75 19.17 6.77
C PRO A 96 12.29 18.96 7.18
N PHE A 97 11.92 17.72 7.47
CA PHE A 97 10.60 17.39 8.00
C PHE A 97 10.73 16.36 9.12
N VAL A 98 10.59 16.82 10.36
CA VAL A 98 10.79 16.00 11.56
C VAL A 98 9.43 15.73 12.21
N ASN A 99 8.85 14.58 11.91
CA ASN A 99 7.77 13.96 12.69
C ASN A 99 8.34 12.75 13.44
N TRP A 100 7.71 12.39 14.57
CA TRP A 100 8.15 11.27 15.42
C TRP A 100 9.65 11.30 15.75
N ALA A 101 10.16 12.50 16.06
CA ALA A 101 11.56 12.83 16.33
C ALA A 101 12.35 11.72 17.06
N ALA A 102 11.77 11.15 18.11
CA ALA A 102 12.40 10.17 18.99
C ALA A 102 12.52 8.74 18.42
N LEU A 103 11.95 8.47 17.24
CA LEU A 103 11.97 7.18 16.56
C LEU A 103 12.89 7.23 15.32
N PRO A 104 13.54 6.11 14.95
CA PRO A 104 14.16 6.00 13.64
C PRO A 104 13.09 5.80 12.55
N TYR A 105 13.50 5.64 11.30
CA TYR A 105 12.61 5.27 10.22
C TYR A 105 12.10 3.83 10.40
N LEU A 106 10.77 3.64 10.45
CA LEU A 106 10.11 2.36 10.79
C LEU A 106 9.40 1.68 9.61
N TYR A 107 9.81 1.96 8.38
CA TYR A 107 9.25 1.36 7.17
C TYR A 107 10.32 0.60 6.40
N PRO A 108 9.95 -0.37 5.53
CA PRO A 108 10.96 -1.15 4.82
C PRO A 108 11.68 -0.33 3.75
N PHE A 109 12.89 -0.77 3.43
CA PHE A 109 13.79 -0.09 2.49
C PHE A 109 13.14 0.30 1.15
N GLY A 110 12.26 -0.54 0.59
CA GLY A 110 11.58 -0.26 -0.67
C GLY A 110 10.71 0.99 -0.64
N SER A 111 10.17 1.38 0.53
CA SER A 111 9.46 2.67 0.68
C SER A 111 10.40 3.85 0.46
N LEU A 112 11.64 3.81 0.95
CA LEU A 112 12.63 4.87 0.70
C LEU A 112 12.96 4.97 -0.79
N LEU A 113 13.04 3.84 -1.51
CA LEU A 113 13.24 3.84 -2.96
C LEU A 113 12.08 4.49 -3.73
N LEU A 114 10.83 4.26 -3.28
CA LEU A 114 9.66 4.92 -3.85
C LEU A 114 9.71 6.44 -3.66
N PHE A 115 10.18 6.90 -2.51
CA PHE A 115 10.22 8.32 -2.15
C PHE A 115 11.49 9.05 -2.57
N LEU A 116 12.56 8.33 -2.91
CA LEU A 116 13.85 8.87 -3.32
C LEU A 116 13.77 9.96 -4.38
N PRO A 117 13.05 9.81 -5.51
CA PRO A 117 12.96 10.88 -6.50
C PRO A 117 12.34 12.17 -5.93
N PHE A 118 11.34 12.06 -5.07
CA PHE A 118 10.72 13.23 -4.43
C PHE A 118 11.65 13.87 -3.41
N GLY A 119 12.31 13.07 -2.57
CA GLY A 119 13.29 13.54 -1.58
C GLY A 119 14.43 14.33 -2.20
N VAL A 120 15.00 13.82 -3.31
CA VAL A 120 16.07 14.47 -4.07
C VAL A 120 15.59 15.78 -4.70
N VAL A 121 14.48 15.76 -5.46
CA VAL A 121 13.95 16.97 -6.11
C VAL A 121 13.60 18.06 -5.09
N ASN A 122 13.05 17.66 -3.94
CA ASN A 122 12.66 18.58 -2.87
C ASN A 122 13.88 19.21 -2.18
N ASN A 123 14.87 18.41 -1.79
CA ASN A 123 16.01 18.89 -0.98
C ASN A 123 17.15 19.50 -1.80
N LEU A 124 17.25 19.21 -3.09
CA LEU A 124 18.10 19.97 -4.01
C LEU A 124 17.46 21.30 -4.46
N GLY A 125 16.20 21.56 -4.09
CA GLY A 125 15.50 22.79 -4.47
C GLY A 125 15.17 22.88 -5.96
N LEU A 126 15.12 21.75 -6.68
CA LEU A 126 14.88 21.73 -8.14
C LEU A 126 13.47 22.22 -8.50
N LEU A 127 12.50 22.04 -7.60
CA LEU A 127 11.13 22.52 -7.73
C LEU A 127 10.61 23.14 -6.41
N PRO A 128 9.59 24.01 -6.45
CA PRO A 128 8.90 24.48 -5.24
C PRO A 128 8.31 23.32 -4.43
N ALA A 129 8.33 23.43 -3.09
CA ALA A 129 7.86 22.36 -2.19
C ALA A 129 6.41 21.97 -2.46
N SER A 130 5.57 22.96 -2.71
CA SER A 130 4.17 22.80 -3.10
C SER A 130 4.00 21.87 -4.30
N VAL A 131 4.83 22.03 -5.34
CA VAL A 131 4.76 21.24 -6.56
C VAL A 131 5.17 19.80 -6.31
N VAL A 132 6.23 19.58 -5.53
CA VAL A 132 6.69 18.23 -5.18
C VAL A 132 5.63 17.51 -4.33
N ASN A 133 5.06 18.20 -3.35
CA ASN A 133 4.02 17.67 -2.47
C ASN A 133 2.75 17.31 -3.24
N LEU A 134 2.30 18.18 -4.14
CA LEU A 134 1.18 17.89 -5.04
C LEU A 134 1.47 16.69 -5.93
N ALA A 135 2.69 16.57 -6.48
CA ALA A 135 3.07 15.43 -7.30
C ALA A 135 3.04 14.10 -6.53
N MET A 136 3.48 14.10 -5.26
CA MET A 136 3.37 12.93 -4.37
C MET A 136 1.92 12.54 -4.16
N VAL A 137 1.06 13.49 -3.76
CA VAL A 137 -0.37 13.24 -3.49
C VAL A 137 -1.10 12.74 -4.73
N ILE A 138 -0.85 13.31 -5.92
CA ILE A 138 -1.41 12.80 -7.17
C ILE A 138 -0.92 11.37 -7.43
N THR A 139 0.38 11.11 -7.26
CA THR A 139 0.96 9.77 -7.47
C THR A 139 0.28 8.72 -6.57
N PHE A 140 0.06 9.03 -5.30
CA PHE A 140 -0.56 8.11 -4.36
C PHE A 140 -2.07 8.00 -4.55
N GLY A 141 -2.76 9.09 -4.90
CA GLY A 141 -4.16 9.04 -5.34
C GLY A 141 -4.36 8.14 -6.57
N LEU A 142 -3.45 8.22 -7.56
CA LEU A 142 -3.43 7.31 -8.71
C LEU A 142 -3.09 5.87 -8.31
N GLY A 143 -2.22 5.70 -7.31
CA GLY A 143 -2.00 4.42 -6.63
C GLY A 143 -3.30 3.81 -6.10
N GLY A 144 -4.14 4.62 -5.47
CA GLY A 144 -5.47 4.22 -5.01
C GLY A 144 -6.44 3.83 -6.13
N VAL A 145 -6.43 4.54 -7.25
CA VAL A 145 -7.20 4.14 -8.45
C VAL A 145 -6.66 2.81 -9.00
N GLY A 146 -5.34 2.64 -9.05
CA GLY A 146 -4.69 1.41 -9.47
C GLY A 146 -5.05 0.21 -8.58
N ALA A 147 -5.02 0.39 -7.25
CA ALA A 147 -5.45 -0.61 -6.28
C ALA A 147 -6.91 -0.99 -6.47
N THR A 148 -7.79 -0.01 -6.65
CA THR A 148 -9.21 -0.22 -6.94
C THR A 148 -9.41 -1.05 -8.21
N TRP A 149 -8.73 -0.68 -9.30
CA TRP A 149 -8.80 -1.40 -10.57
C TRP A 149 -8.31 -2.84 -10.44
N LEU A 150 -7.16 -3.05 -9.79
CA LEU A 150 -6.57 -4.37 -9.59
C LEU A 150 -7.42 -5.24 -8.68
N LEU A 151 -7.97 -4.69 -7.60
CA LEU A 151 -8.90 -5.41 -6.72
C LEU A 151 -10.14 -5.84 -7.51
N ALA A 152 -10.77 -4.91 -8.23
CA ALA A 152 -11.93 -5.21 -9.06
C ALA A 152 -11.64 -6.32 -10.09
N ARG A 153 -10.48 -6.25 -10.75
CA ARG A 153 -10.06 -7.26 -11.73
C ARG A 153 -9.85 -8.63 -11.10
N THR A 154 -9.11 -8.69 -9.99
CA THR A 154 -8.83 -9.94 -9.27
C THR A 154 -10.12 -10.57 -8.76
N LEU A 155 -11.04 -9.78 -8.21
CA LEU A 155 -12.31 -10.28 -7.69
C LEU A 155 -13.27 -10.74 -8.80
N ARG A 156 -13.28 -10.09 -9.96
CA ARG A 156 -14.14 -10.50 -11.10
C ARG A 156 -13.78 -11.86 -11.68
N GLU A 157 -12.54 -12.33 -11.50
CA GLU A 157 -12.15 -13.69 -11.91
C GLU A 157 -12.81 -14.77 -11.04
N SER A 158 -13.19 -14.45 -9.80
CA SER A 158 -13.72 -15.40 -8.83
C SER A 158 -15.20 -15.21 -8.49
N TYR A 159 -15.74 -13.99 -8.62
CA TYR A 159 -16.97 -13.61 -7.93
C TYR A 159 -18.02 -12.93 -8.80
N ARG A 160 -19.27 -13.03 -8.34
CA ARG A 160 -20.42 -12.36 -8.97
C ARG A 160 -20.28 -10.83 -8.87
N PRO A 161 -20.71 -10.07 -9.89
CA PRO A 161 -20.58 -8.61 -9.93
C PRO A 161 -21.12 -7.87 -8.70
N VAL A 162 -22.21 -8.36 -8.10
CA VAL A 162 -22.80 -7.74 -6.89
C VAL A 162 -21.85 -7.79 -5.69
N LEU A 163 -21.16 -8.92 -5.46
CA LEU A 163 -20.19 -9.04 -4.38
C LEU A 163 -18.97 -8.15 -4.62
N VAL A 164 -18.51 -8.11 -5.87
CA VAL A 164 -17.42 -7.22 -6.27
C VAL A 164 -17.81 -5.76 -6.03
N GLY A 165 -19.02 -5.36 -6.43
CA GLY A 165 -19.55 -4.02 -6.21
C GLY A 165 -19.60 -3.63 -4.73
N GLY A 166 -20.08 -4.54 -3.88
CA GLY A 166 -20.13 -4.32 -2.42
C GLY A 166 -18.74 -4.11 -1.81
N VAL A 167 -17.74 -4.89 -2.21
CA VAL A 167 -16.34 -4.69 -1.75
C VAL A 167 -15.78 -3.36 -2.23
N LEU A 168 -16.00 -3.04 -3.51
CA LEU A 168 -15.46 -1.81 -4.10
C LEU A 168 -16.13 -0.54 -3.56
N LEU A 169 -17.39 -0.62 -3.14
CA LEU A 169 -18.10 0.50 -2.51
C LEU A 169 -17.37 1.01 -1.25
N VAL A 170 -16.70 0.10 -0.53
CA VAL A 170 -15.91 0.45 0.67
C VAL A 170 -14.43 0.66 0.33
N ALA A 171 -13.84 -0.24 -0.47
CA ALA A 171 -12.41 -0.18 -0.76
C ALA A 171 -12.00 1.05 -1.59
N ALA A 172 -12.78 1.41 -2.61
CA ALA A 172 -12.38 2.45 -3.55
C ALA A 172 -12.31 3.84 -2.89
N PRO A 173 -13.31 4.28 -2.09
CA PRO A 173 -13.21 5.54 -1.36
C PRO A 173 -12.02 5.55 -0.41
N LEU A 174 -11.76 4.46 0.33
CA LEU A 174 -10.63 4.36 1.24
C LEU A 174 -9.30 4.52 0.52
N TYR A 175 -9.06 3.74 -0.55
CA TYR A 175 -7.82 3.80 -1.31
C TYR A 175 -7.53 5.21 -1.85
N VAL A 176 -8.54 5.84 -2.44
CA VAL A 176 -8.39 7.16 -3.06
C VAL A 176 -8.23 8.24 -2.01
N PHE A 177 -9.06 8.24 -0.96
CA PHE A 177 -9.01 9.21 0.12
C PHE A 177 -7.66 9.21 0.83
N TRP A 178 -7.18 8.03 1.24
CA TRP A 178 -5.91 7.93 1.94
C TRP A 178 -4.72 8.19 1.02
N GLY A 179 -4.78 7.77 -0.25
CA GLY A 179 -3.80 8.17 -1.27
C GLY A 179 -3.71 9.69 -1.44
N LEU A 180 -4.86 10.37 -1.47
CA LEU A 180 -4.93 11.83 -1.53
C LEU A 180 -4.50 12.54 -0.23
N ASN A 181 -4.35 11.82 0.87
CA ASN A 181 -3.78 12.32 2.12
C ASN A 181 -2.29 12.00 2.27
N GLY A 182 -1.61 11.61 1.19
CA GLY A 182 -0.18 11.34 1.20
C GLY A 182 0.20 9.92 1.61
N PHE A 183 -0.76 9.02 1.85
CA PHE A 183 -0.46 7.64 2.23
C PHE A 183 -0.15 6.78 1.00
N PHE A 184 1.08 6.28 0.94
CA PHE A 184 1.55 5.40 -0.12
C PHE A 184 1.06 3.94 0.04
N ASP A 185 0.35 3.62 1.13
CA ASP A 185 -0.26 2.32 1.41
C ASP A 185 -1.08 1.78 0.23
N SER A 186 -1.78 2.69 -0.46
CA SER A 186 -2.57 2.37 -1.65
C SER A 186 -1.70 1.86 -2.82
N VAL A 187 -0.50 2.41 -3.00
CA VAL A 187 0.50 1.91 -3.98
C VAL A 187 0.99 0.53 -3.57
N ALA A 188 1.31 0.34 -2.29
CA ALA A 188 1.76 -0.97 -1.79
C ALA A 188 0.67 -2.05 -1.98
N ALA A 189 -0.59 -1.72 -1.69
CA ALA A 189 -1.74 -2.59 -1.94
C ALA A 189 -1.94 -2.87 -3.43
N ALA A 190 -1.80 -1.88 -4.31
CA ALA A 190 -1.87 -2.06 -5.76
C ALA A 190 -0.80 -3.06 -6.23
N VAL A 191 0.45 -2.88 -5.81
CA VAL A 191 1.56 -3.77 -6.17
C VAL A 191 1.30 -5.20 -5.66
N ALA A 192 0.79 -5.36 -4.45
CA ALA A 192 0.39 -6.66 -3.89
C ALA A 192 -0.71 -7.33 -4.72
N LEU A 193 -1.78 -6.60 -5.04
CA LEU A 193 -2.90 -7.10 -5.86
C LEU A 193 -2.45 -7.49 -7.27
N TYR A 194 -1.50 -6.75 -7.86
CA TYR A 194 -0.91 -7.12 -9.15
C TYR A 194 -0.15 -8.44 -9.05
N GLY A 195 0.61 -8.65 -7.97
CA GLY A 195 1.30 -9.91 -7.71
C GLY A 195 0.34 -11.09 -7.56
N ILE A 196 -0.75 -10.91 -6.82
CA ILE A 196 -1.80 -11.91 -6.65
C ILE A 196 -2.47 -12.25 -7.99
N LEU A 197 -2.82 -11.23 -8.78
CA LEU A 197 -3.40 -11.42 -10.11
C LEU A 197 -2.44 -12.17 -11.05
N ALA A 198 -1.16 -11.80 -11.04
CA ALA A 198 -0.14 -12.47 -11.83
C ALA A 198 0.04 -13.94 -11.41
N TYR A 199 0.00 -14.23 -10.11
CA TYR A 199 0.06 -15.58 -9.57
C TYR A 199 -1.11 -16.44 -10.06
N ARG A 200 -2.33 -15.91 -9.98
CA ARG A 200 -3.54 -16.59 -10.48
C ARG A 200 -3.47 -16.90 -11.97
N GLN A 201 -2.77 -16.07 -12.73
CA GLN A 201 -2.56 -16.23 -14.16
C GLN A 201 -1.33 -17.11 -14.51
N GLY A 202 -0.69 -17.73 -13.52
CA GLY A 202 0.49 -18.58 -13.71
C GLY A 202 1.75 -17.82 -14.13
N ARG A 203 1.78 -16.49 -13.97
CA ARG A 203 2.91 -15.63 -14.34
C ARG A 203 3.88 -15.48 -13.17
N ASP A 204 4.47 -16.59 -12.74
CA ASP A 204 5.22 -16.69 -11.47
C ASP A 204 6.35 -15.66 -11.34
N GLY A 205 7.10 -15.35 -12.41
CA GLY A 205 8.17 -14.35 -12.35
C GLY A 205 7.66 -12.92 -12.11
N VAL A 206 6.49 -12.58 -12.66
CA VAL A 206 5.84 -11.27 -12.44
C VAL A 206 5.25 -11.23 -11.04
N ALA A 207 4.62 -12.32 -10.62
CA ALA A 207 4.05 -12.45 -9.28
C ALA A 207 5.12 -12.33 -8.19
N MET A 208 6.28 -12.99 -8.37
CA MET A 208 7.43 -12.94 -7.46
C MET A 208 7.91 -11.50 -7.27
N LEU A 209 8.22 -10.81 -8.39
CA LEU A 209 8.70 -9.43 -8.36
C LEU A 209 7.69 -8.49 -7.67
N ALA A 210 6.42 -8.58 -8.05
CA ALA A 210 5.38 -7.73 -7.51
C ALA A 210 5.15 -7.99 -6.02
N LEU A 211 5.05 -9.25 -5.59
CA LEU A 211 4.85 -9.57 -4.17
C LEU A 211 6.03 -9.10 -3.32
N VAL A 212 7.28 -9.41 -3.71
CA VAL A 212 8.47 -8.96 -2.96
C VAL A 212 8.57 -7.44 -2.93
N SER A 213 8.25 -6.76 -4.04
CA SER A 213 8.18 -5.31 -4.08
C SER A 213 7.15 -4.78 -3.07
N ALA A 214 5.95 -5.36 -3.02
CA ALA A 214 4.93 -5.01 -2.02
C ALA A 214 5.41 -5.22 -0.57
N LEU A 215 6.06 -6.33 -0.25
CA LEU A 215 6.65 -6.57 1.09
C LEU A 215 7.76 -5.57 1.43
N SER A 216 8.50 -5.11 0.42
CA SER A 216 9.54 -4.07 0.57
C SER A 216 8.97 -2.65 0.69
N LEU A 217 7.72 -2.44 0.29
CA LEU A 217 7.03 -1.17 0.47
C LEU A 217 6.45 -1.04 1.88
N HIS A 218 5.85 -2.11 2.42
CA HIS A 218 5.18 -2.00 3.71
C HIS A 218 5.20 -3.30 4.55
N TYR A 219 5.64 -3.21 5.82
CA TYR A 219 5.73 -4.37 6.74
C TYR A 219 4.38 -5.05 7.02
N ARG A 220 3.29 -4.29 7.12
CA ARG A 220 1.92 -4.85 7.22
C ARG A 220 1.52 -5.78 6.08
N LEU A 221 2.22 -5.79 4.94
CA LEU A 221 1.95 -6.76 3.85
C LEU A 221 2.69 -8.09 4.05
N TRP A 222 3.53 -8.23 5.07
CA TRP A 222 4.33 -9.44 5.32
C TRP A 222 3.51 -10.70 5.56
N TYR A 223 2.21 -10.58 5.86
CA TYR A 223 1.30 -11.72 5.87
C TYR A 223 1.22 -12.43 4.50
N LEU A 224 1.54 -11.76 3.39
CA LEU A 224 1.66 -12.34 2.04
C LEU A 224 2.97 -13.13 1.84
N GLY A 225 3.84 -13.19 2.85
CA GLY A 225 5.11 -13.91 2.83
C GLY A 225 5.01 -15.36 2.35
N PRO A 226 4.06 -16.20 2.85
CA PRO A 226 3.90 -17.57 2.37
C PRO A 226 3.67 -17.65 0.85
N LEU A 227 2.86 -16.73 0.30
CA LEU A 227 2.63 -16.67 -1.14
C LEU A 227 3.89 -16.26 -1.89
N ALA A 228 4.60 -15.23 -1.43
CA ALA A 228 5.84 -14.77 -2.04
C ALA A 228 6.90 -15.91 -2.08
N VAL A 229 7.03 -16.66 -0.99
CA VAL A 229 7.93 -17.83 -0.91
C VAL A 229 7.54 -18.89 -1.94
N VAL A 230 6.27 -19.31 -1.96
CA VAL A 230 5.80 -20.36 -2.89
C VAL A 230 6.01 -19.97 -4.34
N VAL A 231 5.69 -18.72 -4.70
CA VAL A 231 5.87 -18.21 -6.06
C VAL A 231 7.35 -18.15 -6.43
N THR A 232 8.22 -17.74 -5.50
CA THR A 232 9.68 -17.72 -5.70
C THR A 232 10.21 -19.13 -5.93
N VAL A 233 9.81 -20.10 -5.10
CA VAL A 233 10.22 -21.50 -5.23
C VAL A 233 9.78 -22.07 -6.57
N ARG A 234 8.51 -21.87 -6.97
CA ARG A 234 7.99 -22.29 -8.27
C ARG A 234 8.78 -21.68 -9.43
N TYR A 235 9.09 -20.39 -9.34
CA TYR A 235 9.85 -19.69 -10.37
C TYR A 235 11.27 -20.26 -10.52
N VAL A 236 11.96 -20.49 -9.41
CA VAL A 236 13.32 -21.06 -9.37
C VAL A 236 13.33 -22.50 -9.90
N GLN A 237 12.34 -23.33 -9.53
CA GLN A 237 12.26 -24.71 -10.00
C GLN A 237 12.01 -24.82 -11.51
N ALA A 238 11.31 -23.85 -12.10
CA ALA A 238 10.98 -23.86 -13.52
C ALA A 238 12.06 -23.27 -14.44
N ARG A 239 13.15 -22.70 -13.90
CA ARG A 239 14.12 -21.91 -14.66
C ARG A 239 15.56 -22.19 -14.24
N ASN A 240 16.50 -22.00 -15.18
CA ASN A 240 17.92 -21.90 -14.85
C ASN A 240 18.17 -20.57 -14.11
N TRP A 241 18.19 -20.64 -12.78
CA TRP A 241 18.20 -19.49 -11.87
C TRP A 241 19.49 -18.66 -11.90
N ALA A 242 20.61 -19.26 -12.33
CA ALA A 242 21.95 -18.67 -12.21
C ALA A 242 22.18 -17.37 -13.00
N VAL A 243 21.28 -16.98 -13.93
CA VAL A 243 21.47 -15.81 -14.81
C VAL A 243 20.24 -14.89 -14.85
N ASP A 244 19.25 -15.08 -13.96
CA ASP A 244 18.04 -14.24 -13.97
C ASP A 244 18.17 -13.02 -13.05
N TRP A 245 18.28 -11.83 -13.66
CA TRP A 245 18.34 -10.55 -12.95
C TRP A 245 17.17 -10.33 -11.99
N ARG A 246 16.00 -10.94 -12.25
CA ARG A 246 14.82 -10.83 -11.38
C ARG A 246 15.05 -11.44 -10.02
N LEU A 247 15.79 -12.55 -9.96
CA LEU A 247 16.17 -13.19 -8.69
C LEU A 247 17.16 -12.33 -7.91
N GLY A 248 18.11 -11.70 -8.61
CA GLY A 248 18.99 -10.70 -8.00
C GLY A 248 18.21 -9.54 -7.39
N LEU A 249 17.28 -8.95 -8.15
CA LEU A 249 16.43 -7.86 -7.65
C LEU A 249 15.57 -8.28 -6.46
N VAL A 250 14.95 -9.47 -6.52
CA VAL A 250 14.17 -10.04 -5.40
C VAL A 250 15.04 -10.27 -4.18
N GLY A 251 16.24 -10.81 -4.35
CA GLY A 251 17.20 -11.01 -3.27
C GLY A 251 17.60 -9.69 -2.61
N VAL A 252 17.89 -8.66 -3.41
CA VAL A 252 18.24 -7.32 -2.91
C VAL A 252 17.06 -6.67 -2.19
N LEU A 253 15.87 -6.61 -2.80
CA LEU A 253 14.70 -5.97 -2.18
C LEU A 253 14.21 -6.72 -0.94
N GLY A 254 14.16 -8.06 -1.01
CA GLY A 254 13.77 -8.91 0.10
C GLY A 254 14.79 -8.84 1.24
N GLY A 255 16.09 -8.97 0.93
CA GLY A 255 17.17 -8.86 1.90
C GLY A 255 17.23 -7.49 2.56
N ALA A 256 17.13 -6.40 1.79
CA ALA A 256 17.11 -5.04 2.31
C ALA A 256 15.87 -4.78 3.20
N SER A 257 14.70 -5.32 2.84
CA SER A 257 13.48 -5.21 3.64
C SER A 257 13.61 -5.94 4.99
N VAL A 258 14.20 -7.13 4.99
CA VAL A 258 14.48 -7.88 6.23
C VAL A 258 15.55 -7.17 7.07
N ALA A 259 16.62 -6.70 6.45
CA ALA A 259 17.68 -5.96 7.14
C ALA A 259 17.15 -4.67 7.76
N SER A 260 16.36 -3.87 7.02
CA SER A 260 15.73 -2.67 7.56
C SER A 260 14.81 -3.00 8.72
N PHE A 261 14.07 -4.11 8.67
CA PHE A 261 13.20 -4.51 9.77
C PHE A 261 14.01 -4.79 11.04
N VAL A 262 15.08 -5.59 10.91
CA VAL A 262 15.96 -5.95 12.03
C VAL A 262 16.59 -4.70 12.65
N LEU A 263 17.08 -3.78 11.82
CA LEU A 263 17.67 -2.52 12.29
C LEU A 263 16.64 -1.64 13.02
N SER A 264 15.39 -1.63 12.57
CA SER A 264 14.29 -0.86 13.16
C SER A 264 13.67 -1.50 14.42
N ILE A 265 14.04 -2.72 14.83
CA ILE A 265 13.45 -3.42 16.00
C ILE A 265 13.45 -2.55 17.28
N PRO A 266 14.55 -1.89 17.67
CA PRO A 266 14.56 -1.05 18.87
C PRO A 266 13.56 0.11 18.80
N GLY A 267 13.31 0.64 17.60
CA GLY A 267 12.31 1.68 17.38
C GLY A 267 10.89 1.13 17.50
N PHE A 268 10.62 -0.08 16.98
CA PHE A 268 9.31 -0.74 17.14
C PHE A 268 8.94 -0.99 18.60
N THR A 269 9.91 -1.32 19.46
CA THR A 269 9.66 -1.52 20.89
C THR A 269 9.27 -0.25 21.64
N ARG A 270 9.58 0.93 21.07
CA ARG A 270 9.28 2.25 21.65
C ARG A 270 8.05 2.92 21.05
N LEU A 271 7.35 2.27 20.11
CA LEU A 271 6.15 2.84 19.47
C LEU A 271 5.07 3.25 20.47
N SER A 272 4.87 2.47 21.54
CA SER A 272 3.88 2.75 22.58
C SER A 272 4.22 3.98 23.42
N GLU A 273 5.47 4.44 23.41
CA GLU A 273 5.91 5.63 24.14
C GLU A 273 5.61 6.92 23.36
N THR A 274 5.24 6.81 22.08
CA THR A 274 5.10 7.96 21.18
C THR A 274 3.63 8.41 21.12
N PRO A 275 3.28 9.59 21.65
CA PRO A 275 1.88 10.02 21.86
C PRO A 275 1.03 10.10 20.58
N GLN A 276 1.66 10.20 19.41
CA GLN A 276 0.99 10.32 18.12
C GLN A 276 0.43 8.99 17.61
N PHE A 277 0.83 7.85 18.18
CA PHE A 277 0.31 6.54 17.77
C PHE A 277 -0.85 6.11 18.66
N ASN A 278 -1.99 5.85 18.02
CA ASN A 278 -3.14 5.29 18.71
C ASN A 278 -2.88 3.82 19.03
N ALA A 279 -2.99 3.47 20.31
CA ALA A 279 -2.95 2.07 20.74
C ALA A 279 -4.05 1.28 20.02
N SER A 280 -3.72 0.06 19.60
CA SER A 280 -4.69 -0.82 18.97
C SER A 280 -5.70 -1.33 20.00
N PRO A 281 -7.00 -1.08 19.82
CA PRO A 281 -8.02 -1.52 20.78
C PRO A 281 -8.25 -3.04 20.76
N ILE A 282 -7.61 -3.75 19.82
CA ILE A 282 -7.68 -5.21 19.66
C ILE A 282 -6.32 -5.89 19.83
N ALA A 283 -5.28 -5.17 20.25
CA ALA A 283 -3.99 -5.78 20.52
C ALA A 283 -4.08 -6.74 21.71
N VAL A 284 -3.71 -8.00 21.51
CA VAL A 284 -3.69 -9.00 22.61
C VAL A 284 -2.61 -8.69 23.65
N THR A 285 -1.57 -7.95 23.26
CA THR A 285 -0.51 -7.50 24.15
C THR A 285 -0.99 -6.49 25.20
N ALA A 286 -2.13 -5.83 24.97
CA ALA A 286 -2.76 -4.93 25.93
C ALA A 286 -3.69 -5.67 26.92
N GLY A 287 -3.81 -7.00 26.81
CA GLY A 287 -4.69 -7.83 27.62
C GLY A 287 -5.99 -8.24 26.93
N ILE A 288 -6.68 -9.24 27.49
CA ILE A 288 -7.92 -9.78 26.92
C ILE A 288 -9.13 -9.04 27.52
N THR A 289 -9.48 -7.91 26.91
CA THR A 289 -10.74 -7.19 27.18
C THR A 289 -11.93 -7.89 26.50
N PRO A 290 -13.19 -7.57 26.86
CA PRO A 290 -14.36 -8.12 26.15
C PRO A 290 -14.35 -7.85 24.64
N LEU A 291 -13.85 -6.67 24.22
CA LEU A 291 -13.70 -6.33 22.80
C LEU A 291 -12.65 -7.21 22.11
N VAL A 292 -11.48 -7.39 22.75
CA VAL A 292 -10.42 -8.28 22.25
C VAL A 292 -10.93 -9.72 22.14
N ALA A 293 -11.63 -10.22 23.17
CA ALA A 293 -12.22 -11.56 23.16
C ALA A 293 -13.25 -11.73 22.04
N ALA A 294 -14.17 -10.78 21.86
CA ALA A 294 -15.18 -10.82 20.82
C ALA A 294 -14.56 -10.79 19.41
N THR A 295 -13.54 -9.97 19.20
CA THR A 295 -12.83 -9.86 17.91
C THR A 295 -11.96 -11.09 17.64
N LEU A 296 -11.33 -11.69 18.64
CA LEU A 296 -10.64 -12.99 18.52
C LEU A 296 -11.61 -14.11 18.12
N VAL A 297 -12.78 -14.19 18.76
CA VAL A 297 -13.83 -15.16 18.37
C VAL A 297 -14.26 -14.92 16.92
N CYS A 298 -14.47 -13.66 16.53
CA CYS A 298 -14.79 -13.32 15.14
C CYS A 298 -13.67 -13.78 14.17
N GLY A 299 -12.41 -13.50 14.49
CA GLY A 299 -11.25 -13.94 13.70
C GLY A 299 -11.17 -15.46 13.58
N ALA A 300 -11.39 -16.19 14.69
CA ALA A 300 -11.41 -17.65 14.70
C ALA A 300 -12.56 -18.22 13.85
N LEU A 301 -13.76 -17.62 13.90
CA LEU A 301 -14.88 -18.01 13.04
C LEU A 301 -14.59 -17.77 11.56
N VAL A 302 -13.95 -16.65 11.22
CA VAL A 302 -13.51 -16.37 9.85
C VAL A 302 -12.52 -17.45 9.40
N LEU A 303 -11.51 -17.76 10.23
CA LEU A 303 -10.53 -18.82 9.94
C LEU A 303 -11.18 -20.20 9.79
N MET A 304 -12.14 -20.54 10.66
CA MET A 304 -12.86 -21.81 10.57
C MET A 304 -13.60 -21.95 9.24
N VAL A 305 -14.29 -20.89 8.80
CA VAL A 305 -14.98 -20.90 7.50
C VAL A 305 -13.97 -20.99 6.37
N VAL A 306 -12.91 -20.18 6.39
CA VAL A 306 -11.87 -20.19 5.35
C VAL A 306 -11.22 -21.57 5.27
N TYR A 307 -10.83 -22.17 6.40
CA TYR A 307 -10.27 -23.53 6.47
C TYR A 307 -11.24 -24.61 5.96
N ARG A 308 -12.54 -24.46 6.24
CA ARG A 308 -13.56 -25.44 5.81
C ARG A 308 -13.76 -25.47 4.30
N TYR A 309 -13.57 -24.35 3.62
CA TYR A 309 -13.94 -24.16 2.21
C TYR A 309 -12.76 -23.86 1.27
N GLU A 310 -11.61 -23.41 1.77
CA GLU A 310 -10.39 -23.25 0.99
C GLU A 310 -9.47 -24.46 1.21
N SER A 311 -9.06 -25.10 0.13
CA SER A 311 -8.12 -26.23 0.16
C SER A 311 -6.67 -25.81 -0.08
N ASN A 312 -6.41 -24.57 -0.51
CA ASN A 312 -5.06 -24.13 -0.83
C ASN A 312 -4.30 -23.75 0.46
N PRO A 313 -3.25 -24.50 0.85
CA PRO A 313 -2.52 -24.24 2.09
C PRO A 313 -1.83 -22.87 2.12
N VAL A 314 -1.44 -22.35 0.95
CA VAL A 314 -0.80 -21.03 0.83
C VAL A 314 -1.80 -19.92 1.12
N THR A 315 -3.01 -20.05 0.59
CA THR A 315 -4.12 -19.14 0.90
C THR A 315 -4.45 -19.20 2.39
N LEU A 316 -4.55 -20.40 2.97
CA LEU A 316 -4.82 -20.58 4.39
C LEU A 316 -3.75 -19.92 5.26
N ALA A 317 -2.47 -20.18 5.01
CA ALA A 317 -1.37 -19.58 5.75
C ALA A 317 -1.38 -18.05 5.65
N THR A 318 -1.62 -17.51 4.46
CA THR A 318 -1.66 -16.07 4.22
C THR A 318 -2.84 -15.40 4.94
N VAL A 319 -4.03 -16.00 4.91
CA VAL A 319 -5.22 -15.49 5.62
C VAL A 319 -5.00 -15.56 7.14
N THR A 320 -4.44 -16.66 7.64
CA THR A 320 -4.10 -16.81 9.07
C THR A 320 -3.14 -15.72 9.52
N LEU A 321 -2.05 -15.48 8.77
CA LEU A 321 -1.12 -14.41 9.11
C LEU A 321 -1.76 -13.02 9.03
N ALA A 322 -2.66 -12.78 8.06
CA ALA A 322 -3.38 -11.51 7.96
C ALA A 322 -4.22 -11.26 9.21
N ILE A 323 -4.99 -12.25 9.65
CA ILE A 323 -5.84 -12.16 10.83
C ILE A 323 -4.99 -12.03 12.10
N VAL A 324 -3.96 -12.86 12.27
CA VAL A 324 -3.05 -12.78 13.43
C VAL A 324 -2.37 -11.42 13.52
N SER A 325 -1.95 -10.85 12.38
CA SER A 325 -1.29 -9.53 12.36
C SER A 325 -2.17 -8.43 12.96
N MET A 326 -3.50 -8.49 12.77
CA MET A 326 -4.42 -7.50 13.34
C MET A 326 -4.39 -7.49 14.88
N PHE A 327 -4.11 -8.63 15.50
CA PHE A 327 -4.08 -8.79 16.95
C PHE A 327 -2.70 -8.55 17.58
N VAL A 328 -1.63 -8.70 16.79
CA VAL A 328 -0.25 -8.50 17.27
C VAL A 328 0.18 -7.04 17.11
N LEU A 329 -0.42 -6.29 16.18
CA LEU A 329 -0.12 -4.88 16.01
C LEU A 329 -0.59 -4.06 17.22
N THR A 330 0.38 -3.45 17.91
CA THR A 330 0.15 -2.60 19.10
C THR A 330 -0.46 -1.25 18.78
N GLN A 331 -0.46 -0.85 17.51
CA GLN A 331 -1.00 0.40 17.01
C GLN A 331 -2.12 0.13 16.00
N TRP A 332 -3.09 1.02 15.94
CA TRP A 332 -4.16 0.98 14.95
C TRP A 332 -4.37 2.36 14.34
N SER A 333 -4.56 2.39 13.02
CA SER A 333 -4.97 3.61 12.34
C SER A 333 -6.08 3.33 11.34
N PRO A 334 -6.99 4.28 11.13
CA PRO A 334 -8.10 4.21 10.18
C PRO A 334 -7.77 3.66 8.77
N TRP A 335 -6.55 3.87 8.27
CA TRP A 335 -6.15 3.47 6.92
C TRP A 335 -5.52 2.08 6.85
N TYR A 336 -5.06 1.48 7.96
CA TYR A 336 -4.42 0.15 7.95
C TYR A 336 -5.22 -0.94 7.23
N PRO A 337 -6.57 -0.95 7.28
CA PRO A 337 -7.38 -1.91 6.53
C PRO A 337 -7.07 -1.97 5.03
N ILE A 338 -6.62 -0.86 4.42
CA ILE A 338 -6.21 -0.81 3.00
C ILE A 338 -5.20 -1.91 2.68
N LEU A 339 -4.23 -2.13 3.56
CA LEU A 339 -3.15 -3.08 3.33
C LEU A 339 -3.56 -4.53 3.54
N LEU A 340 -4.72 -4.80 4.14
CA LEU A 340 -5.22 -6.16 4.33
C LEU A 340 -6.14 -6.58 3.18
N THR A 341 -6.73 -5.65 2.45
CA THR A 341 -7.60 -5.93 1.28
C THR A 341 -7.01 -6.88 0.21
N PRO A 342 -5.68 -6.98 -0.05
CA PRO A 342 -5.16 -7.98 -0.98
C PRO A 342 -5.57 -9.42 -0.64
N VAL A 343 -5.86 -9.72 0.63
CA VAL A 343 -6.29 -11.06 1.08
C VAL A 343 -7.59 -11.51 0.40
N PHE A 344 -8.46 -10.58 -0.01
CA PHE A 344 -9.69 -10.89 -0.74
C PHE A 344 -9.43 -11.51 -2.13
N GLY A 345 -8.27 -11.23 -2.73
CA GLY A 345 -7.91 -11.76 -4.04
C GLY A 345 -7.40 -13.21 -4.02
N LEU A 346 -7.11 -13.77 -2.84
CA LEU A 346 -6.51 -15.09 -2.66
C LEU A 346 -7.51 -16.20 -2.42
N VAL A 347 -8.65 -15.83 -1.85
CA VAL A 347 -9.75 -16.74 -1.58
C VAL A 347 -10.44 -17.04 -2.91
N ASN A 348 -10.97 -18.25 -3.08
CA ASN A 348 -11.68 -18.63 -4.31
C ASN A 348 -13.13 -19.02 -4.03
N HIS A 349 -13.40 -19.58 -2.86
CA HIS A 349 -14.72 -20.01 -2.47
C HIS A 349 -15.59 -18.83 -2.00
N ARG A 350 -16.82 -18.78 -2.49
CA ARG A 350 -17.77 -17.70 -2.22
C ARG A 350 -18.03 -17.49 -0.72
N ARG A 351 -18.19 -18.57 0.05
CA ARG A 351 -18.50 -18.49 1.50
C ARG A 351 -17.32 -17.88 2.26
N SER A 352 -16.11 -18.36 2.00
CA SER A 352 -14.87 -17.82 2.55
C SER A 352 -14.75 -16.32 2.26
N HIS A 353 -15.03 -15.91 1.02
CA HIS A 353 -14.95 -14.50 0.64
C HIS A 353 -15.97 -13.62 1.36
N VAL A 354 -17.25 -14.03 1.38
CA VAL A 354 -18.29 -13.28 2.09
C VAL A 354 -17.95 -13.15 3.58
N THR A 355 -17.51 -14.25 4.20
CA THR A 355 -17.13 -14.23 5.62
C THR A 355 -15.89 -13.36 5.86
N LEU A 356 -14.89 -13.42 5.00
CA LEU A 356 -13.69 -12.61 5.11
C LEU A 356 -14.03 -11.13 4.93
N VAL A 357 -14.83 -10.76 3.92
CA VAL A 357 -15.28 -9.38 3.69
C VAL A 357 -16.13 -8.87 4.85
N ALA A 358 -17.10 -9.66 5.32
CA ALA A 358 -17.99 -9.27 6.41
C ALA A 358 -17.23 -9.16 7.74
N GLY A 359 -16.37 -10.12 8.05
CA GLY A 359 -15.52 -10.07 9.24
C GLY A 359 -14.54 -8.89 9.18
N PHE A 360 -13.90 -8.70 8.03
CA PHE A 360 -12.92 -7.64 7.83
C PHE A 360 -13.53 -6.24 7.91
N TYR A 361 -14.56 -5.96 7.11
CA TYR A 361 -15.21 -4.66 7.16
C TYR A 361 -16.01 -4.46 8.44
N GLY A 362 -16.64 -5.50 8.98
CA GLY A 362 -17.32 -5.43 10.27
C GLY A 362 -16.36 -5.03 11.39
N VAL A 363 -15.20 -5.69 11.48
CA VAL A 363 -14.15 -5.34 12.45
C VAL A 363 -13.57 -3.97 12.14
N THR A 364 -13.25 -3.66 10.89
CA THR A 364 -12.71 -2.34 10.51
C THR A 364 -13.64 -1.19 10.87
N LEU A 365 -14.93 -1.32 10.58
CA LEU A 365 -15.95 -0.30 10.89
C LEU A 365 -16.15 -0.19 12.40
N LEU A 366 -16.20 -1.31 13.12
CA LEU A 366 -16.29 -1.33 14.58
C LEU A 366 -15.07 -0.65 15.22
N LEU A 367 -13.86 -0.99 14.77
CA LEU A 367 -12.63 -0.38 15.29
C LEU A 367 -12.50 1.08 14.89
N GLY A 368 -12.91 1.43 13.67
CA GLY A 368 -13.01 2.81 13.24
C GLY A 368 -13.95 3.62 14.12
N PHE A 369 -15.11 3.05 14.48
CA PHE A 369 -16.06 3.66 15.41
C PHE A 369 -15.48 3.83 16.83
N VAL A 370 -14.81 2.80 17.35
CA VAL A 370 -14.24 2.81 18.71
C VAL A 370 -13.00 3.71 18.81
N ALA A 371 -12.13 3.69 17.80
CA ALA A 371 -10.87 4.42 17.79
C ALA A 371 -11.02 5.88 17.33
N ALA A 372 -12.00 6.18 16.47
CA ALA A 372 -12.23 7.53 15.98
C ALA A 372 -13.41 8.18 16.71
N ASN A 373 -13.11 8.98 17.74
CA ASN A 373 -13.97 10.10 18.12
C ASN A 373 -13.97 11.14 16.97
N HIS A 374 -14.68 10.90 15.85
CA HIS A 374 -15.15 11.86 14.84
C HIS A 374 -14.66 11.76 13.36
N SER A 375 -13.60 11.05 12.97
CA SER A 375 -13.07 11.19 11.59
C SER A 375 -13.58 10.17 10.56
N LEU A 376 -13.64 8.87 10.87
CA LEU A 376 -14.02 7.84 9.88
C LEU A 376 -15.51 7.90 9.48
N LEU A 377 -16.39 8.18 10.44
CA LEU A 377 -17.84 8.26 10.25
C LEU A 377 -18.30 9.55 9.54
N ARG A 378 -17.44 10.57 9.40
CA ARG A 378 -17.79 11.76 8.60
C ARG A 378 -17.64 11.51 7.10
N PHE A 379 -16.91 10.45 6.72
CA PHE A 379 -16.55 10.17 5.34
C PHE A 379 -17.34 8.99 4.73
N LEU A 380 -17.65 7.98 5.54
CA LEU A 380 -18.61 6.93 5.19
C LEU A 380 -20.04 7.44 5.37
#